data_AF-A0A9E1YG70-F1
#
_entry.id   AF-A0A9E1YG70-F1
#
_cell.length_a   1.000
_cell.length_b   1.000
_cell.length_c   1.000
_cell.angle_alpha   90.00
_cell.angle_beta   90.00
_cell.angle_gamma   90.00
#
_symmetry.space_group_name_H-M   'P 1'
#
loop_
_entity.id
_entity.type
_entity.pdbx_description
1 polymer ?
#
loop_
_entity_poly.entity_id
_entity_poly.type
_entity_poly.pdbx_seq_one_letter_code
_entity_poly.pdbx_strand_id
1 'polypeptide(L)'
;MNIQGLGLESVLPILGKSSRAREALAKFIGEKNAQSALEMVVSGKLSGTQGDQIHDFVSDEIGNEATSVWDGIRRVQDEEYGFGVHEYVGIYFVTAIEYDPVGYFISLADALSYIDSNWDDVEEA
;
A
#
# COMPACT_ATOMS: atom_id res chain seq x y z
N MET A 1 -15.59 -10.93 -10.13
CA MET A 1 -14.89 -9.75 -10.70
C MET A 1 -13.52 -9.76 -10.05
N ASN A 2 -12.44 -9.91 -10.80
CA ASN A 2 -11.10 -9.94 -10.19
C ASN A 2 -10.78 -8.54 -9.65
N ILE A 3 -10.69 -8.42 -8.33
CA ILE A 3 -10.22 -7.20 -7.69
C ILE A 3 -8.71 -7.16 -7.88
N GLN A 4 -8.17 -6.01 -8.29
CA GLN A 4 -6.74 -5.78 -8.43
C GLN A 4 -6.31 -4.63 -7.52
N GLY A 5 -5.10 -4.73 -6.97
CA GLY A 5 -4.49 -3.65 -6.21
C GLY A 5 -4.17 -2.44 -7.08
N LEU A 6 -4.19 -1.27 -6.47
CA LEU A 6 -3.76 -0.01 -7.08
C LEU A 6 -2.23 0.12 -7.01
N GLY A 7 -1.65 0.83 -7.99
CA GLY A 7 -0.26 1.29 -7.93
C GLY A 7 -0.06 2.41 -6.91
N LEU A 8 1.19 2.64 -6.50
CA LEU A 8 1.53 3.63 -5.48
C LEU A 8 1.05 5.03 -5.85
N GLU A 9 1.18 5.40 -7.12
CA GLU A 9 0.81 6.72 -7.65
C GLU A 9 -0.67 7.04 -7.42
N SER A 10 -1.51 6.01 -7.40
CA SER A 10 -2.96 6.15 -7.18
C SER A 10 -3.30 6.47 -5.73
N VAL A 11 -2.42 6.13 -4.78
CA VAL A 11 -2.63 6.36 -3.35
C VAL A 11 -1.85 7.55 -2.80
N LEU A 12 -0.87 8.09 -3.54
CA LEU A 12 -0.14 9.30 -3.17
C LEU A 12 -1.05 10.48 -2.77
N PRO A 13 -2.18 10.79 -3.46
CA PRO A 13 -3.04 11.89 -3.06
C PRO A 13 -3.72 11.70 -1.70
N ILE A 14 -3.88 10.46 -1.24
CA ILE A 14 -4.41 10.14 0.10
C ILE A 14 -3.33 10.46 1.14
N LEU A 15 -2.10 10.01 0.91
CA LEU A 15 -0.94 10.33 1.75
C LEU A 15 -0.72 11.84 1.86
N GLY A 16 -0.81 12.56 0.73
CA GLY A 16 -0.66 14.01 0.67
C GLY A 16 -1.69 14.79 1.48
N LYS A 17 -2.79 14.16 1.91
CA LYS A 17 -3.81 14.75 2.80
C LYS A 17 -3.61 14.38 4.27
N SER A 18 -2.87 13.32 4.56
CA SER A 18 -2.61 12.87 5.93
C SER A 18 -1.54 13.73 6.60
N SER A 19 -1.82 14.27 7.80
CA SER A 19 -0.82 15.04 8.55
C SER A 19 0.40 14.18 8.89
N ARG A 20 0.19 12.92 9.31
CA ARG A 20 1.27 11.97 9.64
C ARG A 20 2.22 11.77 8.46
N ALA A 21 1.68 11.43 7.29
CA ALA A 21 2.50 11.17 6.10
C ALA A 21 3.23 12.44 5.61
N ARG A 22 2.58 13.61 5.71
CA ARG A 22 3.20 14.90 5.35
C ARG A 22 4.35 15.26 6.26
N GLU A 23 4.22 15.03 7.57
CA GLU A 23 5.28 15.28 8.55
C GLU A 23 6.47 14.34 8.32
N ALA A 24 6.21 13.06 8.08
CA ALA A 24 7.24 12.08 7.77
C ALA A 24 7.99 12.46 6.47
N LEU A 25 7.26 12.82 5.42
CA LEU A 25 7.84 13.28 4.15
C LEU A 25 8.72 14.53 4.34
N ALA A 26 8.23 15.54 5.06
CA ALA A 26 8.98 16.77 5.31
C ALA A 26 10.27 16.50 6.09
N LYS A 27 10.24 15.57 7.04
CA LYS A 27 11.41 15.14 7.81
C LYS A 27 12.43 14.41 6.93
N PHE A 28 11.97 13.56 6.01
CA PHE A 28 12.83 12.84 5.09
C PHE A 28 13.50 13.75 4.04
N ILE A 29 12.70 14.57 3.35
CA ILE A 29 13.18 15.37 2.21
C ILE A 29 13.86 16.69 2.63
N GLY A 30 13.62 17.11 3.88
CA GLY A 30 14.04 18.38 4.44
C GLY A 30 13.09 19.54 4.12
N GLU A 31 12.95 20.48 5.07
CA GLU A 31 11.97 21.58 5.01
C GLU A 31 12.04 22.42 3.73
N LYS A 32 13.25 22.64 3.18
CA LYS A 32 13.46 23.41 1.95
C LYS A 32 12.76 22.82 0.73
N ASN A 33 12.59 21.50 0.72
CA ASN A 33 12.02 20.74 -0.39
C ASN A 33 10.62 20.20 -0.08
N ALA A 34 10.11 20.42 1.14
CA ALA A 34 8.87 19.82 1.62
C ALA A 34 7.64 20.27 0.81
N GLN A 35 7.59 21.55 0.41
CA GLN A 35 6.45 22.06 -0.37
C GLN A 35 6.40 21.45 -1.78
N SER A 36 7.52 21.40 -2.49
CA SER A 36 7.55 20.78 -3.83
C SER A 36 7.29 19.28 -3.79
N ALA A 37 7.84 18.59 -2.77
CA ALA A 37 7.57 17.17 -2.54
C ALA A 37 6.08 16.92 -2.28
N LEU A 38 5.45 17.75 -1.44
CA LEU A 38 4.02 17.65 -1.16
C LEU A 38 3.17 17.86 -2.43
N GLU A 39 3.52 18.81 -3.29
CA GLU A 39 2.83 19.04 -4.55
C GLU A 39 2.92 17.82 -5.50
N MET A 40 4.08 17.17 -5.56
CA MET A 40 4.26 15.92 -6.33
C MET A 40 3.37 14.80 -5.78
N VAL A 41 3.35 14.61 -4.45
CA VAL A 41 2.53 13.60 -3.78
C VAL A 41 1.04 13.86 -3.99
N VAL A 42 0.57 15.10 -3.76
CA VAL A 42 -0.85 15.45 -3.91
C VAL A 42 -1.32 15.32 -5.36
N SER A 43 -0.45 15.62 -6.33
CA SER A 43 -0.78 15.48 -7.75
C SER A 43 -0.65 14.06 -8.29
N GLY A 44 -0.03 13.14 -7.53
CA GLY A 44 0.28 11.78 -7.97
C GLY A 44 1.33 11.74 -9.09
N LYS A 45 2.10 12.82 -9.29
CA LYS A 45 3.07 12.96 -10.38
C LYS A 45 4.47 13.07 -9.82
N LEU A 46 5.11 11.92 -9.68
CA LEU A 46 6.53 11.83 -9.33
C LEU A 46 7.36 11.99 -10.61
N SER A 47 8.36 12.87 -10.59
CA SER A 47 9.23 13.07 -11.75
C SER A 47 10.64 13.51 -11.36
N GLY A 48 11.63 13.02 -12.09
CA GLY A 48 13.04 13.29 -11.84
C GLY A 48 13.53 12.70 -10.51
N THR A 49 14.77 13.03 -10.14
CA THR A 49 15.44 12.44 -8.98
C THR A 49 14.67 12.65 -7.67
N GLN A 50 14.01 13.80 -7.49
CA GLN A 50 13.19 14.03 -6.30
C GLN A 50 11.95 13.12 -6.29
N GLY A 51 11.34 12.89 -7.45
CA GLY A 51 10.22 11.96 -7.58
C GLY A 51 10.62 10.53 -7.20
N ASP A 52 11.77 10.06 -7.68
CA ASP A 52 12.29 8.72 -7.36
C ASP A 52 12.53 8.58 -5.84
N GLN A 53 13.14 9.58 -5.22
CA GLN A 53 13.36 9.60 -3.77
C GLN A 53 12.05 9.57 -2.97
N ILE A 54 11.03 10.27 -3.44
CA ILE A 54 9.70 10.26 -2.81
C ILE A 54 9.05 8.90 -2.97
N HIS A 55 9.17 8.27 -4.14
CA HIS A 55 8.64 6.93 -4.39
C HIS A 55 9.21 5.91 -3.40
N ASP A 56 10.54 5.89 -3.27
CA ASP A 56 11.25 4.97 -2.37
C ASP A 56 10.85 5.23 -0.91
N PHE A 57 10.89 6.51 -0.49
CA PHE A 57 10.48 6.89 0.87
C PHE A 57 9.06 6.47 1.18
N VAL A 58 8.11 6.71 0.29
CA VAL A 58 6.70 6.38 0.54
C VAL A 58 6.51 4.87 0.63
N SER A 59 7.16 4.10 -0.23
CA SER A 59 7.08 2.64 -0.19
C SER A 59 7.62 2.10 1.14
N ASP A 60 8.77 2.60 1.57
CA ASP A 60 9.38 2.24 2.86
C ASP A 60 8.52 2.69 4.04
N GLU A 61 7.99 3.91 4.01
CA GLU A 61 7.15 4.46 5.07
C GLU A 61 5.87 3.62 5.23
N ILE A 62 5.15 3.33 4.13
CA ILE A 62 3.97 2.47 4.20
C ILE A 62 4.33 1.09 4.75
N GLY A 63 5.39 0.46 4.23
CA GLY A 63 5.79 -0.87 4.65
C GLY A 63 6.20 -0.95 6.12
N ASN A 64 6.96 0.02 6.61
CA ASN A 64 7.53 0.01 7.96
C ASN A 64 6.57 0.49 9.04
N GLU A 65 5.67 1.42 8.71
CA GLU A 65 4.84 2.12 9.69
C GLU A 65 3.36 1.68 9.68
N ALA A 66 2.99 0.77 8.78
CA ALA A 66 1.67 0.19 8.75
C ALA A 66 1.40 -0.74 9.94
N THR A 67 0.13 -0.79 10.35
CA THR A 67 -0.33 -1.67 11.43
C THR A 67 -1.11 -2.84 10.83
N SER A 68 -0.90 -4.06 11.33
CA SER A 68 -1.77 -5.18 10.96
C SER A 68 -3.19 -4.91 11.46
N VAL A 69 -4.16 -4.98 10.55
CA VAL A 69 -5.60 -4.83 10.86
C VAL A 69 -6.36 -6.13 10.65
N TRP A 70 -5.76 -7.11 9.98
CA TRP A 70 -6.31 -8.45 9.83
C TRP A 70 -5.17 -9.44 9.53
N ASP A 71 -5.27 -10.63 10.11
CA ASP A 71 -4.40 -11.76 9.82
C ASP A 71 -5.27 -13.01 9.64
N GLY A 72 -4.91 -13.87 8.70
CA GLY A 72 -5.63 -15.11 8.46
C GLY A 72 -4.84 -16.12 7.65
N ILE A 73 -5.41 -17.31 7.52
CA ILE A 73 -4.83 -18.41 6.74
C ILE A 73 -5.81 -18.75 5.62
N ARG A 74 -5.30 -19.04 4.42
CA ARG A 74 -6.05 -19.65 3.32
C ARG A 74 -5.38 -20.96 2.93
N ARG A 75 -6.18 -21.96 2.57
CA ARG A 75 -5.69 -23.22 2.02
C ARG A 75 -5.79 -23.16 0.51
N VAL A 76 -4.70 -23.52 -0.17
CA VAL A 76 -4.61 -23.57 -1.64
C VAL A 76 -3.89 -24.86 -1.99
N GLN A 77 -4.53 -25.76 -2.74
CA GLN A 77 -3.92 -27.02 -3.21
C GLN A 77 -3.20 -27.81 -2.09
N ASP A 78 -3.88 -28.00 -0.96
CA ASP A 78 -3.39 -28.67 0.26
C ASP A 78 -2.31 -27.94 1.08
N GLU A 79 -1.85 -26.76 0.64
CA GLU A 79 -0.92 -25.91 1.38
C GLU A 79 -1.64 -24.77 2.12
N GLU A 80 -1.12 -24.36 3.28
CA GLU A 80 -1.67 -23.26 4.08
C GLU A 80 -0.77 -22.03 3.96
N TYR A 81 -1.37 -20.94 3.47
CA TYR A 81 -0.70 -19.66 3.28
C TYR A 81 -1.22 -18.64 4.30
N GLY A 82 -0.31 -18.01 5.03
CA GLY A 82 -0.62 -16.90 5.92
C GLY A 82 -0.74 -15.59 5.14
N PHE A 83 -1.80 -14.85 5.40
CA PHE A 83 -2.08 -13.55 4.81
C PHE A 83 -2.27 -12.50 5.90
N GLY A 84 -1.76 -11.30 5.64
CA GLY A 84 -1.97 -10.11 6.44
C GLY A 84 -2.63 -9.00 5.63
N VAL A 85 -3.50 -8.20 6.25
CA VAL A 85 -3.89 -6.89 5.74
C VAL A 85 -3.33 -5.85 6.68
N HIS A 86 -2.53 -4.95 6.13
CA HIS A 86 -1.91 -3.85 6.86
C HIS A 86 -2.53 -2.53 6.44
N GLU A 87 -2.63 -1.59 7.38
CA GLU A 87 -3.18 -0.26 7.18
C GLU A 87 -2.15 0.81 7.50
N TYR A 88 -2.07 1.81 6.62
CA TYR A 88 -1.34 3.05 6.83
C TYR A 88 -2.17 4.23 6.29
N VAL A 89 -2.66 5.07 7.21
CA VAL A 89 -3.36 6.33 6.93
C VAL A 89 -4.52 6.23 5.91
N GLY A 90 -5.29 5.16 6.01
CA GLY A 90 -6.45 4.85 5.17
C GLY A 90 -6.11 4.06 3.91
N ILE A 91 -4.85 3.69 3.71
CA ILE A 91 -4.40 2.80 2.64
C ILE A 91 -4.17 1.42 3.21
N TYR A 92 -4.65 0.41 2.51
CA TYR A 92 -4.54 -0.99 2.89
C TYR A 92 -3.67 -1.72 1.88
N PHE A 93 -2.89 -2.70 2.31
CA PHE A 93 -2.21 -3.62 1.41
C PHE A 93 -2.23 -5.03 1.98
N VAL A 94 -2.23 -6.00 1.08
CA VAL A 94 -2.25 -7.42 1.42
C VAL A 94 -0.82 -7.95 1.31
N THR A 95 -0.38 -8.67 2.34
CA THR A 95 0.85 -9.44 2.35
C THR A 95 0.50 -10.92 2.41
N ALA A 96 1.29 -11.75 1.73
CA ALA A 96 1.33 -13.18 1.94
C ALA A 96 2.73 -13.53 2.43
N ILE A 97 2.86 -14.50 3.34
CA ILE A 97 4.17 -14.96 3.80
C ILE A 97 5.01 -15.33 2.57
N GLU A 98 6.19 -14.71 2.43
CA GLU A 98 7.15 -14.84 1.31
C GLU A 98 6.89 -14.05 0.02
N TYR A 99 5.84 -13.22 -0.05
CA TYR A 99 5.54 -12.40 -1.24
C TYR A 99 5.53 -10.90 -0.95
N ASP A 100 5.95 -10.13 -1.94
CA ASP A 100 5.80 -8.68 -1.94
C ASP A 100 4.31 -8.28 -1.92
N PRO A 101 3.97 -7.09 -1.41
CA PRO A 101 2.61 -6.57 -1.46
C PRO A 101 2.06 -6.57 -2.90
N VAL A 102 0.86 -7.13 -3.04
CA VAL A 102 0.16 -7.26 -4.34
C VAL A 102 -0.40 -5.93 -4.88
N GLY A 103 -0.31 -4.86 -4.09
CA GLY A 103 -0.79 -3.52 -4.41
C GLY A 103 -1.57 -2.89 -3.24
N TYR A 104 -2.11 -1.70 -3.49
CA TYR A 104 -2.81 -0.90 -2.47
C TYR A 104 -4.33 -0.88 -2.67
N PHE A 105 -5.07 -0.73 -1.58
CA PHE A 105 -6.52 -0.63 -1.56
C PHE A 105 -6.95 0.56 -0.70
N ILE A 106 -8.09 1.16 -1.04
CA ILE A 106 -8.63 2.33 -0.32
C ILE A 106 -9.67 1.94 0.74
N SER A 107 -9.96 0.65 0.89
CA SER A 107 -10.82 0.13 1.93
C SER A 107 -10.38 -1.27 2.37
N LEU A 108 -10.62 -1.60 3.65
CA LEU A 108 -10.41 -2.94 4.18
C LEU A 108 -11.28 -3.97 3.46
N ALA A 109 -12.51 -3.60 3.09
CA ALA A 109 -13.42 -4.50 2.39
C ALA A 109 -12.88 -4.92 1.02
N ASP A 110 -12.26 -4.00 0.27
CA ASP A 110 -11.65 -4.32 -1.03
C ASP A 110 -10.39 -5.20 -0.85
N ALA A 111 -9.57 -4.92 0.16
CA ALA A 111 -8.40 -5.74 0.49
C ALA A 111 -8.79 -7.18 0.88
N LEU A 112 -9.82 -7.35 1.73
CA LEU A 112 -10.32 -8.68 2.08
C LEU A 112 -10.97 -9.39 0.88
N SER A 113 -11.75 -8.66 0.10
CA SER A 113 -12.38 -9.22 -1.12
C SER A 113 -11.33 -9.63 -2.16
N TYR A 114 -10.16 -8.97 -2.20
CA TYR A 114 -9.03 -9.41 -3.01
C TYR A 114 -8.52 -10.78 -2.55
N ILE A 115 -8.35 -10.99 -1.25
CA ILE A 115 -7.93 -12.29 -0.69
C ILE A 115 -8.94 -13.36 -1.09
N ASP A 116 -10.23 -13.13 -0.83
CA ASP A 116 -11.29 -14.12 -1.10
C ASP A 116 -11.40 -14.42 -2.60
N SER A 117 -11.30 -13.40 -3.48
CA SER A 117 -11.50 -13.59 -4.93
C SER A 117 -10.32 -14.24 -5.66
N ASN A 118 -9.11 -14.16 -5.10
CA ASN A 118 -7.89 -14.64 -5.76
C ASN A 118 -7.30 -15.89 -5.09
N TRP A 119 -7.77 -16.25 -3.88
CA TRP A 119 -7.15 -17.30 -3.06
C TRP A 119 -8.15 -18.23 -2.36
N ASP A 120 -9.47 -18.07 -2.56
CA ASP A 120 -10.39 -19.17 -2.32
C ASP A 120 -10.21 -20.21 -3.42
N ASP A 121 -10.19 -21.50 -3.06
CA ASP A 121 -10.07 -22.65 -3.96
C ASP A 121 -10.91 -22.42 -5.24
N VAL A 122 -10.24 -22.13 -6.35
CA VAL A 122 -10.82 -22.38 -7.66
C VAL A 122 -10.77 -23.89 -7.84
N GLU A 123 -11.78 -24.59 -7.32
CA GLU A 123 -12.07 -25.92 -7.83
C GLU A 123 -12.44 -25.73 -9.32
N GLU A 124 -11.47 -25.97 -10.20
CA GLU A 124 -11.79 -26.27 -11.59
C GLU A 124 -12.67 -27.53 -11.58
N ALA A 125 -13.94 -27.34 -11.94
CA ALA A 125 -14.92 -28.41 -12.13
C ALA A 125 -14.59 -29.28 -13.35
#